data_AF-Q326Y2-F1
#
_entry.id   AF-Q326Y2-F1
#
_cell.length_a   1.000
_cell.length_b   1.000
_cell.length_c   1.000
_cell.angle_alpha   90.00
_cell.angle_beta   90.00
_cell.angle_gamma   90.00
#
_symmetry.space_group_name_H-M   'P 1'
#
loop_
_entity.id
_entity.type
_entity.pdbx_description
1 polymer ?
#
loop_
_entity_poly.entity_id
_entity_poly.type
_entity_poly.pdbx_seq_one_letter_code
_entity_poly.pdbx_strand_id
1 'polypeptide(L)' 'MRVSELPDYLRHHWPELKAQLLSGRYRPSPVRRVSILKPGGGERLLGIQMVVDRFIQQAMMQVLQAL' A
#
# COMPACT_ATOMS: atom_id res chain seq x y z
N MET A 1 -11.13 -0.66 -1.57
CA MET A 1 -10.96 -1.70 -2.61
C MET A 1 -10.37 -2.96 -2.00
N ARG A 2 -10.76 -4.12 -2.54
CA ARG A 2 -10.12 -5.43 -2.33
C ARG A 2 -8.90 -5.57 -3.24
N VAL A 3 -8.04 -6.54 -2.95
CA VAL A 3 -6.86 -6.82 -3.77
C VAL A 3 -7.25 -7.20 -5.20
N SER A 4 -8.35 -7.94 -5.37
CA SER A 4 -8.87 -8.35 -6.68
C SER A 4 -9.30 -7.18 -7.58
N GLU A 5 -9.58 -6.00 -7.01
CA GLU A 5 -10.03 -4.81 -7.74
C GLU A 5 -8.85 -3.94 -8.21
N LEU A 6 -7.63 -4.21 -7.73
CA LEU A 6 -6.46 -3.40 -8.04
C LEU A 6 -6.14 -3.34 -9.54
N PRO A 7 -6.22 -4.43 -10.33
CA PRO A 7 -5.89 -4.36 -11.76
C PRO A 7 -6.78 -3.38 -12.53
N ASP A 8 -8.10 -3.41 -12.29
CA ASP A 8 -9.04 -2.47 -12.91
C ASP A 8 -8.81 -1.05 -12.43
N TYR A 9 -8.58 -0.86 -11.13
CA TYR A 9 -8.25 0.46 -10.60
C TYR A 9 -7.01 1.05 -11.29
N LEU A 10 -5.93 0.27 -11.42
CA LEU A 10 -4.71 0.75 -12.08
C LEU A 10 -4.95 1.05 -13.56
N ARG A 11 -5.73 0.24 -14.30
CA ARG A 11 -6.06 0.55 -15.70
C ARG A 11 -6.67 1.95 -15.88
N HIS A 12 -7.55 2.36 -14.98
CA HIS A 12 -8.24 3.65 -15.07
C HIS A 12 -7.43 4.81 -14.47
N HIS A 13 -6.68 4.57 -13.39
CA HIS A 13 -6.08 5.64 -12.59
C HIS A 13 -4.55 5.75 -12.73
N TRP A 14 -3.89 4.83 -13.44
CA TRP A 14 -2.43 4.82 -13.55
C TRP A 14 -1.81 6.11 -14.09
N PRO A 15 -2.34 6.76 -15.17
CA PRO A 15 -1.74 7.99 -15.69
C PRO A 15 -1.65 9.09 -14.63
N GLU A 16 -2.72 9.30 -13.86
CA GLU A 16 -2.76 10.30 -12.79
C GLU A 16 -1.86 9.89 -11.63
N LEU A 17 -1.97 8.65 -11.16
CA LEU A 17 -1.17 8.12 -10.06
C LEU A 17 0.33 8.26 -10.35
N LYS A 18 0.75 7.87 -11.56
CA LYS A 18 2.13 8.01 -12.03
C LYS A 18 2.57 9.47 -12.07
N ALA A 19 1.73 10.37 -12.58
CA ALA A 19 2.05 11.80 -12.60
C ALA A 19 2.26 12.36 -11.19
N GLN A 20 1.41 12.00 -10.23
CA GLN A 20 1.56 12.41 -8.83
C GLN A 20 2.83 11.86 -8.19
N LEU A 21 3.16 10.58 -8.45
CA LEU A 21 4.39 9.95 -7.95
C LEU A 21 5.64 10.66 -8.50
N LEU A 22 5.71 10.88 -9.81
CA LEU A 22 6.85 11.53 -10.46
C LEU A 22 7.00 13.00 -10.06
N SER A 23 5.89 13.70 -9.81
CA SER A 23 5.93 15.09 -9.36
C SER A 23 6.12 15.26 -7.85
N GLY A 24 6.27 14.17 -7.08
CA GLY A 24 6.35 14.21 -5.62
C GLY A 24 5.06 14.69 -4.91
N ARG A 25 3.92 14.67 -5.59
CA ARG A 25 2.62 15.11 -5.04
C ARG A 25 1.81 13.96 -4.42
N TYR A 26 2.20 12.72 -4.68
CA TYR A 26 1.53 11.56 -4.10
C TYR A 26 1.58 11.59 -2.57
N ARG A 27 0.41 11.48 -1.93
CA ARG A 27 0.30 11.34 -0.47
C ARG A 27 -0.32 9.98 -0.14
N PRO A 28 0.44 9.07 0.49
CA PRO A 28 -0.09 7.79 0.95
C PRO A 28 -1.29 7.97 1.88
N SER A 29 -2.23 7.03 1.85
CA SER A 29 -3.40 7.09 2.73
C SER A 29 -3.02 6.74 4.17
N PRO A 30 -3.73 7.29 5.18
CA PRO A 30 -3.55 6.87 6.57
C PRO A 30 -3.74 5.36 6.74
N VAL A 31 -2.89 4.73 7.55
CA VAL A 31 -3.00 3.31 7.89
C VAL A 31 -4.21 3.04 8.78
N ARG A 32 -4.95 1.97 8.48
CA ARG A 32 -6.01 1.47 9.36
C ARG A 32 -5.40 0.68 10.51
N ARG A 33 -5.69 1.08 11.75
CA ARG A 33 -5.26 0.35 12.95
C ARG A 33 -6.13 -0.88 13.17
N VAL A 34 -5.50 -2.03 13.39
CA VAL A 34 -6.19 -3.29 13.75
C VAL A 34 -5.42 -3.95 14.88
N SER A 35 -6.11 -4.34 15.95
CA SER A 35 -5.51 -5.16 17.01
C SER A 35 -5.71 -6.65 16.68
N ILE A 36 -4.66 -7.45 16.86
CA ILE A 36 -4.71 -8.90 16.79
C ILE A 36 -4.08 -9.52 18.04
N LEU A 37 -4.57 -10.69 18.45
CA LEU A 37 -3.97 -11.46 19.54
C LEU A 37 -2.63 -12.05 19.09
N LYS A 38 -1.60 -11.95 19.93
CA LYS A 38 -0.32 -12.66 19.72
C LYS A 38 -0.44 -14.10 20.23
N PRO A 39 0.29 -15.07 19.63
CA PRO A 39 0.30 -16.45 20.12
C PRO A 39 0.74 -16.58 21.58
N GLY A 40 1.70 -15.75 22.03
CA GLY A 40 2.22 -15.74 23.40
C GLY A 40 1.43 -14.85 24.38
N GLY A 41 0.24 -14.40 24.01
CA GLY A 41 -0.55 -13.46 24.82
C GLY A 41 -0.27 -11.98 24.54
N GLY A 42 -1.22 -11.14 24.94
CA GLY A 42 -1.24 -9.71 24.65
C GLY A 42 -1.64 -9.39 23.20
N GLU A 43 -1.70 -8.09 22.91
CA GLU A 43 -2.15 -7.56 21.62
C GLU A 43 -0.97 -7.07 20.75
N ARG A 44 -1.13 -7.17 19.43
CA ARG A 44 -0.28 -6.52 18.42
C ARG A 44 -1.15 -5.57 17.59
N LEU A 45 -0.81 -4.29 17.65
CA LEU A 45 -1.38 -3.28 16.75
C LEU A 45 -0.71 -3.38 15.38
N LEU A 46 -1.52 -3.59 14.35
CA LEU A 46 -1.12 -3.58 12.95
C LEU A 46 -1.54 -2.27 12.28
N GLY A 47 -0.69 -1.75 11.40
CA GLY A 47 -1.02 -0.67 10.47
C GLY A 47 -1.32 -1.24 9.08
N ILE A 48 -2.60 -1.36 8.74
CA ILE A 48 -3.04 -1.91 7.45
C ILE A 48 -3.19 -0.77 6.45
N GLN A 49 -2.31 -0.76 5.45
CA GLN A 49 -2.33 0.22 4.36
C GLN A 49 -3.40 -0.07 3.32
N MET A 50 -3.77 0.96 2.54
CA MET A 50 -4.61 0.78 1.34
C MET A 50 -3.91 -0.10 0.31
N VAL A 51 -4.69 -0.75 -0.55
CA VAL A 51 -4.16 -1.70 -1.55
C VAL A 51 -3.17 -1.02 -2.50
N VAL A 52 -3.48 0.20 -2.95
CA VAL A 52 -2.61 0.99 -3.84
C VAL A 52 -1.29 1.37 -3.16
N ASP A 53 -1.33 1.78 -1.89
CA ASP A 53 -0.12 2.10 -1.12
C ASP A 53 0.79 0.87 -0.98
N ARG A 54 0.22 -0.31 -0.70
CA ARG A 54 0.99 -1.55 -0.65
C ARG A 54 1.60 -1.91 -2.00
N PHE A 55 0.88 -1.67 -3.10
CA PHE A 55 1.41 -1.87 -4.45
C PHE A 55 2.61 -0.96 -4.73
N ILE A 56 2.50 0.33 -4.41
CA ILE A 56 3.59 1.31 -4.60
C ILE A 56 4.81 0.94 -3.73
N GLN A 57 4.58 0.62 -2.46
CA GLN A 57 5.67 0.20 -1.57
C GLN A 57 6.36 -1.07 -2.04
N GLN A 58 5.60 -2.06 -2.54
CA GLN A 58 6.18 -3.28 -3.09
C GLN A 58 7.04 -2.98 -4.33
N ALA A 59 6.58 -2.09 -5.21
CA ALA A 59 7.36 -1.67 -6.38
C ALA A 59 8.67 -0.96 -5.97
N MET A 60 8.62 -0.07 -4.97
CA MET A 60 9.83 0.56 -4.41
C MET A 60 10.76 -0.48 -3.82
N MET A 61 10.23 -1.41 -3.02
CA MET A 61 11.01 -2.47 -2.38
C MET A 61 11.73 -3.33 -3.40
N GLN A 62 11.08 -3.70 -4.51
CA GLN A 62 11.70 -4.48 -5.60
C GLN A 62 12.91 -3.78 -6.22
N VAL A 63 12.88 -2.46 -6.36
CA VAL A 63 14.01 -1.68 -6.91
C VAL A 63 15.10 -1.50 -5.85
N LEU A 64 14.71 -1.17 -4.62
CA LEU A 64 15.66 -0.81 -3.56
C LEU A 64 16.36 -2.01 -2.92
N GLN A 65 15.73 -3.18 -2.90
CA GLN A 65 16.32 -4.38 -2.31
C GLN A 65 17.24 -5.15 -3.27
N ALA A 66 17.25 -4.82 -4.57
CA ALA A 66 18.04 -5.46 -5.63
C ALA A 66 18.65 -6.81 -5.20
N LEU A 67 17.86 -7.87 -5.36
CA LEU A 67 18.28 -9.26 -5.12
C LEU A 67 19.60 -9.58 -5.82
#